data_AF-A0A1R1LL14-F1
#
_entry.id   AF-A0A1R1LL14-F1
#
_cell.length_a   1.000
_cell.length_b   1.000
_cell.length_c   1.000
_cell.angle_alpha   90.00
_cell.angle_beta   90.00
_cell.angle_gamma   90.00
#
_symmetry.space_group_name_H-M   'P 1'
#
loop_
_entity.id
_entity.type
_entity.pdbx_description
1 polymer ?
#
loop_
_entity_poly.entity_id
_entity_poly.type
_entity_poly.pdbx_seq_one_letter_code
_entity_poly.pdbx_strand_id
1 'polypeptide(L)'
;MRTEMTETAWTPDSLTSWRTFMAHEVLRPQVLSLRERDALNPLEREQYDDERIAFVNAPIVLPTPDLNRLIREARIVTALNRGPQFTARQSLAISGSQTLGKSTAAMYLGRTHEQRERAKHAREDDADFLPVLYVSTPPQTSPKGLMSRFAATLGMPVPPRETTDRIMERVVETLRDLGTSMVILDEVQHLRTRAQAGMEAASALKSFSERVPATFLYVGVDLPNSDFLGGAMGAQMQGRATMIQMQPHSIGSAAHRAEWDKVVALFEREFPLAQHSHGRGSMASRGHGRRHRLAAHPPAQGAGRGHHRRARAPGPKGAGGDPARLPRRPRPRKQGARQG
;
A
#
# COMPACT_ATOMS: atom_id res chain seq x y z
N MET A 1 -29.81 0.04 -25.24
CA MET A 1 -29.09 1.13 -24.56
C MET A 1 -27.89 0.50 -23.85
N ARG A 2 -26.73 0.48 -24.50
CA ARG A 2 -25.46 0.09 -23.86
C ARG A 2 -25.04 1.28 -23.03
N THR A 3 -25.14 1.17 -21.71
CA THR A 3 -24.52 2.14 -20.81
C THR A 3 -23.02 1.92 -20.94
N GLU A 4 -22.33 2.87 -21.58
CA GLU A 4 -20.88 2.97 -21.56
C GLU A 4 -20.44 3.10 -20.09
N MET A 5 -20.08 1.96 -19.48
CA MET A 5 -19.39 1.92 -18.19
C MET A 5 -17.92 2.30 -18.40
N THR A 6 -17.69 3.52 -18.89
CA THR A 6 -16.40 4.18 -18.74
C THR A 6 -16.41 4.94 -17.42
N GLU A 7 -16.19 4.25 -16.32
CA GLU A 7 -15.67 4.93 -15.12
C GLU A 7 -14.50 4.15 -14.54
N THR A 8 -13.35 4.66 -14.96
CA THR A 8 -11.99 4.22 -14.66
C THR A 8 -11.61 4.65 -13.24
N ALA A 9 -10.83 3.79 -12.56
CA ALA A 9 -10.20 3.99 -11.24
C ALA A 9 -11.13 3.88 -10.01
N TRP A 10 -11.22 2.65 -9.51
CA TRP A 10 -11.97 2.17 -8.35
C TRP A 10 -11.45 2.68 -6.98
N THR A 11 -10.82 3.85 -6.92
CA THR A 11 -10.28 4.38 -5.67
C THR A 11 -11.38 5.13 -4.94
N PRO A 12 -11.86 4.64 -3.78
CA PRO A 12 -12.94 5.30 -3.08
C PRO A 12 -12.44 6.63 -2.54
N ASP A 13 -12.98 7.73 -3.05
CA ASP A 13 -12.59 9.10 -2.72
C ASP A 13 -13.75 9.89 -2.06
N SER A 14 -14.88 9.21 -1.89
CA SER A 14 -16.17 9.72 -1.45
C SER A 14 -17.01 8.59 -0.86
N LEU A 15 -18.03 8.92 -0.08
CA LEU A 15 -18.99 7.95 0.45
C LEU A 15 -19.67 7.14 -0.67
N THR A 16 -20.05 7.80 -1.77
CA THR A 16 -20.68 7.15 -2.91
C THR A 16 -19.74 6.13 -3.56
N SER A 17 -18.50 6.52 -3.86
CA SER A 17 -17.52 5.59 -4.45
C SER A 17 -17.16 4.45 -3.49
N TRP A 18 -17.10 4.69 -2.18
CA TRP A 18 -16.93 3.62 -1.17
C TRP A 18 -18.09 2.61 -1.20
N ARG A 19 -19.34 3.09 -1.27
CA ARG A 19 -20.52 2.20 -1.38
C ARG A 19 -20.54 1.42 -2.70
N THR A 20 -20.18 2.05 -3.82
CA THR A 20 -20.01 1.37 -5.11
C THR A 20 -18.93 0.30 -5.04
N PHE A 21 -17.81 0.59 -4.36
CA PHE A 21 -16.76 -0.37 -4.06
C PHE A 21 -17.29 -1.56 -3.22
N MET A 22 -18.12 -1.30 -2.22
CA MET A 22 -18.70 -2.35 -1.37
C MET A 22 -19.69 -3.24 -2.13
N ALA A 23 -20.53 -2.64 -2.97
CA ALA A 23 -21.54 -3.31 -3.78
C ALA A 23 -20.95 -4.08 -4.97
N HIS A 24 -19.69 -3.84 -5.32
CA HIS A 24 -19.04 -4.55 -6.41
C HIS A 24 -18.81 -6.01 -6.04
N GLU A 25 -19.50 -6.90 -6.74
CA GLU A 25 -19.33 -8.34 -6.67
C GLU A 25 -18.73 -8.86 -7.98
N VAL A 26 -17.73 -9.73 -7.83
CA VAL A 26 -17.09 -10.40 -8.94
C VAL A 26 -17.61 -11.83 -8.96
N LEU A 27 -18.47 -12.14 -9.94
CA LEU A 27 -19.01 -13.48 -10.11
C LEU A 27 -17.92 -14.39 -10.68
N ARG A 28 -17.59 -15.45 -9.93
CA ARG A 28 -16.65 -16.46 -10.41
C ARG A 28 -17.32 -17.29 -11.50
N PRO A 29 -16.78 -17.32 -12.73
CA PRO A 29 -17.32 -18.13 -13.80
C PRO A 29 -17.17 -19.61 -13.46
N GLN A 30 -18.06 -20.44 -13.99
CA GLN A 30 -17.91 -21.89 -13.91
C GLN A 30 -16.57 -22.29 -14.55
N VAL A 31 -15.87 -23.27 -13.98
CA VAL A 31 -14.64 -23.79 -14.60
C VAL A 31 -15.01 -24.99 -15.47
N LEU A 32 -15.09 -24.78 -16.78
CA LEU A 32 -15.30 -25.85 -17.74
C LEU A 32 -13.98 -26.56 -18.05
N SER A 33 -14.05 -27.90 -18.13
CA SER A 33 -12.98 -28.70 -18.74
C SER A 33 -12.83 -28.37 -20.21
N LEU A 34 -11.68 -28.74 -20.80
CA LEU A 34 -11.46 -28.54 -22.24
C LEU A 34 -12.55 -29.20 -23.09
N ARG A 35 -13.00 -30.40 -22.71
CA ARG A 35 -14.05 -31.11 -23.44
C ARG A 35 -15.39 -30.38 -23.38
N GLU A 36 -15.77 -29.89 -22.20
CA GLU A 36 -17.01 -29.13 -22.02
C GLU A 36 -16.97 -27.81 -22.80
N ARG A 37 -15.84 -27.10 -22.73
CA ARG A 37 -15.65 -25.85 -23.48
C ARG A 37 -15.66 -26.08 -25.00
N ASP A 38 -15.02 -27.13 -25.47
CA ASP A 38 -14.96 -27.45 -26.91
C ASP A 38 -16.30 -28.03 -27.43
N ALA A 39 -17.19 -28.46 -26.53
CA ALA A 39 -18.57 -28.87 -26.86
C ALA A 39 -19.57 -27.70 -26.92
N LEU A 40 -19.19 -26.51 -26.45
CA LEU A 40 -20.02 -25.30 -26.56
C LEU A 40 -20.18 -24.88 -28.02
N ASN A 41 -21.33 -24.31 -28.35
CA ASN A 41 -21.49 -23.64 -29.63
C ASN A 41 -20.67 -22.32 -29.67
N PRO A 42 -20.43 -21.73 -30.85
CA PRO A 42 -19.60 -20.54 -30.97
C PRO A 42 -20.02 -19.36 -30.08
N LEU A 43 -21.32 -19.11 -29.93
CA LEU A 43 -21.85 -18.01 -29.13
C LEU A 43 -21.69 -18.27 -27.63
N GLU A 44 -22.00 -19.48 -27.17
CA GLU A 44 -21.82 -19.88 -25.77
C GLU A 44 -20.35 -19.83 -25.36
N ARG A 45 -19.44 -20.21 -26.28
CA ARG A 45 -18.01 -20.14 -26.05
C ARG A 45 -17.51 -18.71 -25.92
N GLU A 46 -17.99 -17.80 -26.78
CA GLU A 46 -17.67 -16.37 -26.69
C GLU A 46 -18.14 -15.79 -25.36
N GLN A 47 -19.39 -16.05 -24.96
CA GLN A 47 -19.94 -15.62 -23.67
C GLN A 47 -19.12 -16.16 -22.48
N TYR A 48 -18.77 -17.44 -22.52
CA TYR A 48 -17.94 -18.07 -21.49
C TYR A 48 -16.53 -17.45 -21.40
N ASP A 49 -15.90 -17.17 -22.54
CA ASP A 49 -14.58 -16.54 -22.58
C ASP A 49 -14.65 -15.07 -22.11
N ASP A 50 -15.72 -14.33 -22.46
CA ASP A 50 -15.99 -12.98 -21.97
C ASP A 50 -16.17 -12.94 -20.44
N GLU A 51 -16.93 -13.86 -19.86
CA GLU A 51 -17.10 -13.98 -18.40
C GLU A 51 -15.76 -14.27 -17.70
N ARG A 52 -14.92 -15.14 -18.29
CA ARG A 52 -13.58 -15.44 -17.77
C ARG A 52 -12.65 -14.25 -17.86
N ILE A 53 -12.67 -13.52 -18.96
CA ILE A 53 -11.87 -12.30 -19.15
C ILE A 53 -12.33 -11.23 -18.15
N ALA A 54 -13.65 -11.03 -18.00
CA ALA A 54 -14.21 -10.10 -17.03
C ALA A 54 -13.78 -10.45 -15.60
N PHE A 55 -13.84 -11.72 -15.21
CA PHE A 55 -13.37 -12.19 -13.90
C PHE A 55 -11.87 -11.94 -13.70
N VAL A 56 -11.03 -12.28 -14.68
CA VAL A 56 -9.57 -12.09 -14.59
C VAL A 56 -9.18 -10.61 -14.53
N ASN A 57 -9.93 -9.75 -15.23
CA ASN A 57 -9.73 -8.31 -15.23
C ASN A 57 -10.33 -7.61 -14.00
N ALA A 58 -11.15 -8.32 -13.21
CA ALA A 58 -11.70 -7.76 -12.00
C ALA A 58 -10.60 -7.51 -10.95
N PRO A 59 -10.77 -6.52 -10.06
CA PRO A 59 -9.79 -6.19 -9.03
C PRO A 59 -9.77 -7.24 -7.89
N ILE A 60 -9.38 -8.46 -8.21
CA ILE A 60 -9.28 -9.58 -7.26
C ILE A 60 -8.11 -9.32 -6.31
N VAL A 61 -8.41 -9.15 -5.03
CA VAL A 61 -7.39 -9.00 -3.98
C VAL A 61 -6.98 -10.38 -3.49
N LEU A 62 -5.72 -10.74 -3.72
CA LEU A 62 -5.16 -11.99 -3.22
C LEU A 62 -4.79 -11.87 -1.72
N PRO A 63 -5.14 -12.85 -0.87
CA PRO A 63 -4.85 -12.83 0.56
C PRO A 63 -3.37 -13.13 0.83
N THR A 64 -2.50 -12.17 0.53
CA THR A 64 -1.05 -12.26 0.79
C THR A 64 -0.75 -12.37 2.29
N PRO A 65 0.43 -12.87 2.70
CA PRO A 65 0.82 -12.94 4.11
C PRO A 65 0.72 -11.60 4.85
N ASP A 66 1.17 -10.51 4.22
CA ASP A 66 1.08 -9.15 4.77
C ASP A 66 -0.37 -8.69 4.94
N LEU A 67 -1.25 -8.96 3.97
CA LEU A 67 -2.67 -8.65 4.08
C LEU A 67 -3.34 -9.44 5.21
N ASN A 68 -3.03 -10.74 5.33
CA ASN A 68 -3.55 -11.56 6.42
C ASN A 68 -3.06 -11.08 7.79
N ARG A 69 -1.81 -10.62 7.87
CA ARG A 69 -1.27 -9.99 9.07
C ARG A 69 -2.02 -8.70 9.39
N LEU A 70 -2.19 -7.82 8.40
CA LEU A 70 -2.97 -6.58 8.55
C LEU A 70 -4.36 -6.83 9.09
N ILE A 71 -5.11 -7.76 8.50
CA ILE A 71 -6.48 -8.09 8.94
C ILE A 71 -6.48 -8.59 10.39
N ARG A 72 -5.53 -9.45 10.76
CA ARG A 72 -5.41 -9.96 12.13
C ARG A 72 -5.09 -8.83 13.12
N GLU A 73 -4.08 -8.02 12.86
CA GLU A 73 -3.70 -6.91 13.74
C GLU A 73 -4.83 -5.90 13.87
N ALA A 74 -5.51 -5.56 12.77
CA ALA A 74 -6.63 -4.64 12.78
C ALA A 74 -7.79 -5.14 13.66
N ARG A 75 -8.05 -6.46 13.66
CA ARG A 75 -9.05 -7.07 14.55
C ARG A 75 -8.64 -6.95 16.02
N ILE A 76 -7.37 -7.18 16.33
CA ILE A 76 -6.84 -7.08 17.70
C ILE A 76 -6.93 -5.63 18.19
N VAL A 77 -6.36 -4.68 17.45
CA VAL A 77 -6.35 -3.25 17.79
C VAL A 77 -7.77 -2.70 17.91
N THR A 78 -8.67 -3.05 16.99
CA THR A 78 -10.07 -2.62 17.08
C THR A 78 -10.76 -3.19 18.32
N ALA A 79 -10.49 -4.45 18.68
CA ALA A 79 -11.06 -5.03 19.89
C ALA A 79 -10.54 -4.33 21.16
N LEU A 80 -9.23 -4.02 21.21
CA LEU A 80 -8.62 -3.26 22.31
C LEU A 80 -9.21 -1.85 22.43
N ASN A 81 -9.53 -1.22 21.30
CA ASN A 81 -10.11 0.13 21.27
C ASN A 81 -11.58 0.20 21.74
N ARG A 82 -12.28 -0.94 21.90
CA ARG A 82 -13.69 -0.99 22.35
C ARG A 82 -13.87 -0.79 23.87
N GLY A 83 -12.84 -1.03 24.67
CA GLY A 83 -12.90 -0.84 26.13
C GLY A 83 -12.91 0.64 26.55
N PRO A 84 -13.23 0.94 27.82
CA PRO A 84 -13.06 2.28 28.38
C PRO A 84 -11.62 2.77 28.17
N GLN A 85 -11.48 3.92 27.50
CA GLN A 85 -10.18 4.48 27.16
C GLN A 85 -9.83 5.58 28.17
N PHE A 86 -8.86 5.30 29.04
CA PHE A 86 -8.25 6.31 29.91
C PHE A 86 -7.02 6.97 29.25
N THR A 87 -6.61 6.47 28.09
CA THR A 87 -5.50 6.98 27.27
C THR A 87 -5.90 7.01 25.80
N ALA A 88 -5.09 7.61 24.92
CA ALA A 88 -5.42 7.66 23.49
C ALA A 88 -5.46 6.26 22.85
N ARG A 89 -6.39 6.06 21.92
CA ARG A 89 -6.61 4.79 21.20
C ARG A 89 -5.38 4.32 20.43
N GLN A 90 -5.24 3.00 20.29
CA GLN A 90 -4.23 2.41 19.42
C GLN A 90 -4.60 2.59 17.95
N SER A 91 -3.59 2.66 17.08
CA SER A 91 -3.77 2.81 15.64
C SER A 91 -2.95 1.75 14.89
N LEU A 92 -3.16 1.66 13.57
CA LEU A 92 -2.35 0.86 12.68
C LEU A 92 -1.66 1.76 11.66
N ALA A 93 -0.52 1.29 11.16
CA ALA A 93 0.17 1.94 10.06
C ALA A 93 0.66 0.91 9.04
N ILE A 94 0.46 1.18 7.75
CA ILE A 94 1.02 0.40 6.64
C ILE A 94 2.06 1.26 5.94
N SER A 95 3.27 0.74 5.86
CA SER A 95 4.40 1.38 5.20
C SER A 95 5.05 0.43 4.21
N GLY A 96 5.57 0.98 3.12
CA GLY A 96 6.27 0.23 2.08
C GLY A 96 6.49 1.13 0.87
N SER A 97 7.38 0.71 -0.05
CA SER A 97 7.62 1.44 -1.29
C SER A 97 6.32 1.61 -2.10
N GLN A 98 6.35 2.47 -3.11
CA GLN A 98 5.26 2.53 -4.09
C GLN A 98 5.02 1.15 -4.71
N THR A 99 3.81 0.94 -5.24
CA THR A 99 3.36 -0.27 -5.96
C THR A 99 3.24 -1.58 -5.16
N LEU A 100 3.50 -1.59 -3.86
CA LEU A 100 3.32 -2.79 -3.01
C LEU A 100 1.86 -3.11 -2.63
N GLY A 101 0.86 -2.51 -3.28
CA GLY A 101 -0.55 -2.79 -3.01
C GLY A 101 -1.05 -2.30 -1.64
N LYS A 102 -0.43 -1.27 -1.05
CA LYS A 102 -0.83 -0.71 0.26
C LYS A 102 -2.28 -0.22 0.28
N SER A 103 -2.66 0.62 -0.68
CA SER A 103 -4.04 1.11 -0.82
C SER A 103 -5.02 -0.04 -1.03
N THR A 104 -4.65 -1.04 -1.86
CA THR A 104 -5.45 -2.25 -2.06
C THR A 104 -5.65 -3.05 -0.77
N ALA A 105 -4.59 -3.23 0.03
CA ALA A 105 -4.66 -3.91 1.32
C ALA A 105 -5.54 -3.14 2.31
N ALA A 106 -5.44 -1.81 2.33
CA ALA A 106 -6.25 -0.94 3.17
C ALA A 106 -7.74 -0.99 2.77
N MET A 107 -8.05 -0.88 1.49
CA MET A 107 -9.41 -1.00 0.96
C MET A 107 -10.02 -2.38 1.29
N TYR A 108 -9.25 -3.46 1.13
CA TYR A 108 -9.72 -4.81 1.45
C TYR A 108 -9.95 -5.01 2.96
N LEU A 109 -9.07 -4.45 3.81
CA LEU A 109 -9.29 -4.42 5.25
C LEU A 109 -10.58 -3.66 5.58
N GLY A 110 -10.79 -2.48 4.99
CA GLY A 110 -12.01 -1.69 5.15
C GLY A 110 -13.25 -2.47 4.74
N ARG A 111 -13.25 -3.12 3.57
CA ARG A 111 -14.36 -4.00 3.13
C ARG A 111 -14.68 -5.09 4.16
N THR A 112 -13.65 -5.78 4.63
CA THR A 112 -13.78 -6.86 5.61
C THR A 112 -14.32 -6.35 6.94
N HIS A 113 -13.87 -5.18 7.39
CA HIS A 113 -14.34 -4.55 8.64
C HIS A 113 -15.78 -4.09 8.52
N GLU A 114 -16.15 -3.45 7.40
CA GLU A 114 -17.50 -2.98 7.14
C GLU A 114 -18.51 -4.13 7.11
N GLN A 115 -18.26 -5.17 6.32
CA GLN A 115 -19.13 -6.36 6.26
C GLN A 115 -19.33 -6.98 7.65
N ARG A 116 -18.25 -7.05 8.44
CA ARG A 116 -18.31 -7.59 9.80
C ARG A 116 -19.17 -6.72 10.73
N GLU A 117 -18.97 -5.41 10.74
CA GLU A 117 -19.71 -4.52 11.63
C GLU A 117 -21.18 -4.40 11.23
N ARG A 118 -21.49 -4.42 9.93
CA ARG A 118 -22.87 -4.51 9.42
C ARG A 118 -23.56 -5.79 9.90
N ALA A 119 -22.96 -6.95 9.66
CA ALA A 119 -23.51 -8.24 10.10
C ALA A 119 -23.65 -8.31 11.63
N LYS A 120 -22.66 -7.83 12.38
CA LYS A 120 -22.68 -7.82 13.85
C LYS A 120 -23.85 -7.02 14.42
N HIS A 121 -24.27 -5.96 13.75
CA HIS A 121 -25.37 -5.10 14.21
C HIS A 121 -26.69 -5.35 13.46
N ALA A 122 -26.75 -6.35 12.56
CA ALA A 122 -27.89 -6.60 11.67
C ALA A 122 -28.29 -5.36 10.84
N ARG A 123 -27.28 -4.74 10.20
CA ARG A 123 -27.39 -3.48 9.44
C ARG A 123 -26.75 -3.59 8.05
N GLU A 124 -27.01 -4.69 7.37
CA GLU A 124 -26.49 -5.02 6.04
C GLU A 124 -26.78 -3.91 5.02
N ASP A 125 -28.04 -3.47 4.95
CA ASP A 125 -28.53 -2.49 3.96
C ASP A 125 -28.80 -1.10 4.55
N ASP A 126 -28.34 -0.83 5.78
CA ASP A 126 -28.55 0.46 6.43
C ASP A 126 -27.64 1.54 5.82
N ALA A 127 -28.26 2.49 5.10
CA ALA A 127 -27.58 3.64 4.50
C ALA A 127 -27.05 4.61 5.56
N ASP A 128 -27.66 4.69 6.74
CA ASP A 128 -27.24 5.59 7.82
C ASP A 128 -26.18 4.95 8.73
N PHE A 129 -25.68 3.76 8.35
CA PHE A 129 -24.55 3.12 9.00
C PHE A 129 -23.32 3.12 8.09
N LEU A 130 -22.23 3.73 8.56
CA LEU A 130 -20.93 3.78 7.87
C LEU A 130 -19.81 3.32 8.81
N PRO A 131 -19.55 2.00 8.91
CA PRO A 131 -18.51 1.50 9.81
C PRO A 131 -17.09 1.94 9.43
N VAL A 132 -16.84 2.18 8.15
CA VAL A 132 -15.53 2.54 7.60
C VAL A 132 -15.61 3.86 6.83
N LEU A 133 -14.76 4.81 7.17
CA LEU A 133 -14.47 5.95 6.31
C LEU A 133 -13.08 5.79 5.68
N TYR A 134 -13.02 5.75 4.35
CA TYR A 134 -11.77 5.80 3.60
C TYR A 134 -11.52 7.20 3.05
N VAL A 135 -10.34 7.77 3.33
CA VAL A 135 -9.95 9.10 2.89
C VAL A 135 -8.56 9.05 2.27
N SER A 136 -8.43 9.47 1.02
CA SER A 136 -7.12 9.74 0.41
C SER A 136 -6.70 11.18 0.68
N THR A 137 -5.49 11.36 1.23
CA THR A 137 -4.93 12.67 1.59
C THR A 137 -4.47 13.40 0.33
N PRO A 138 -4.98 14.61 0.05
CA PRO A 138 -4.53 15.36 -1.13
C PRO A 138 -3.09 15.87 -0.97
N PRO A 139 -2.37 16.11 -2.07
CA PRO A 139 -1.04 16.72 -2.03
C PRO A 139 -1.05 18.07 -1.29
N GLN A 140 0.00 18.38 -0.53
CA GLN A 140 0.19 19.69 0.12
C GLN A 140 -0.97 20.12 1.05
N THR A 141 -1.49 19.17 1.82
CA THR A 141 -2.66 19.41 2.67
C THR A 141 -2.35 20.31 3.87
N SER A 142 -3.09 21.42 4.00
CA SER A 142 -3.16 22.25 5.21
C SER A 142 -4.15 21.67 6.24
N PRO A 143 -4.17 22.13 7.51
CA PRO A 143 -5.16 21.67 8.49
C PRO A 143 -6.60 21.78 8.01
N LYS A 144 -6.96 22.95 7.45
CA LYS A 144 -8.30 23.19 6.87
C LYS A 144 -8.53 22.30 5.66
N GLY A 145 -7.53 22.13 4.79
CA GLY A 145 -7.62 21.23 3.64
C GLY A 145 -7.90 19.78 4.05
N LEU A 146 -7.28 19.30 5.13
CA LEU A 146 -7.50 17.95 5.65
C LEU A 146 -8.92 17.77 6.17
N MET A 147 -9.38 18.69 7.03
CA MET A 147 -10.74 18.63 7.58
C MET A 147 -11.80 18.79 6.48
N SER A 148 -11.56 19.67 5.50
CA SER A 148 -12.41 19.79 4.32
C SER A 148 -12.44 18.51 3.49
N ARG A 149 -11.34 17.76 3.41
CA ARG A 149 -11.31 16.46 2.71
C ARG A 149 -12.17 15.42 3.43
N PHE A 150 -12.13 15.36 4.76
CA PHE A 150 -13.03 14.51 5.53
C PHE A 150 -14.50 14.88 5.29
N ALA A 151 -14.83 16.16 5.41
CA ALA A 151 -16.18 16.67 5.16
C ALA A 151 -16.66 16.37 3.74
N ALA A 152 -15.82 16.62 2.72
CA ALA A 152 -16.14 16.33 1.33
C ALA A 152 -16.36 14.83 1.09
N THR A 153 -15.56 13.96 1.71
CA THR A 153 -15.73 12.50 1.61
C THR A 153 -17.11 12.08 2.15
N LEU A 154 -17.56 12.70 3.24
CA LEU A 154 -18.88 12.50 3.83
C LEU A 154 -20.03 13.20 3.07
N GLY A 155 -19.74 13.92 1.98
CA GLY A 155 -20.74 14.70 1.23
C GLY A 155 -21.21 15.97 1.97
N MET A 156 -20.47 16.43 2.97
CA MET A 156 -20.83 17.59 3.78
C MET A 156 -20.40 18.90 3.10
N PRO A 157 -21.28 19.92 3.03
CA PRO A 157 -20.88 21.23 2.55
C PRO A 157 -19.96 21.93 3.56
N VAL A 158 -18.89 22.53 3.04
CA VAL A 158 -17.94 23.34 3.80
C VAL A 158 -18.01 24.80 3.30
N PRO A 159 -18.71 25.69 4.02
CA PRO A 159 -18.75 27.11 3.68
C PRO A 159 -17.33 27.71 3.64
N PRO A 160 -17.04 28.65 2.71
CA PRO A 160 -15.69 29.20 2.53
C PRO A 160 -15.07 29.79 3.80
N ARG A 161 -15.90 30.40 4.67
CA ARG A 161 -15.49 31.07 5.91
C ARG A 161 -15.52 30.18 7.15
N GLU A 162 -15.89 28.91 7.02
CA GLU A 162 -15.91 28.00 8.17
C GLU A 162 -14.49 27.75 8.69
N THR A 163 -14.34 27.72 10.02
CA THR A 163 -13.05 27.49 10.68
C THR A 163 -12.71 25.99 10.69
N THR A 164 -11.41 25.66 10.78
CA THR A 164 -10.95 24.25 10.86
C THR A 164 -11.62 23.49 12.01
N ASP A 165 -11.71 24.12 13.18
CA ASP A 165 -12.30 23.50 14.38
C ASP A 165 -13.79 23.21 14.20
N ARG A 166 -14.53 24.12 13.53
CA ARG A 166 -15.96 23.92 13.27
C ARG A 166 -16.21 22.81 12.26
N ILE A 167 -15.37 22.72 11.21
CA ILE A 167 -15.40 21.59 10.26
C ILE A 167 -15.12 20.29 11.02
N MET A 168 -14.07 20.28 11.86
CA MET A 168 -13.68 19.12 12.66
C MET A 168 -14.82 18.64 13.57
N GLU A 169 -15.46 19.55 14.30
CA GLU A 169 -16.62 19.26 15.17
C GLU A 169 -17.73 18.54 14.41
N ARG A 170 -18.16 19.13 13.28
CA ARG A 170 -19.25 18.55 12.47
C ARG A 170 -18.89 17.19 11.91
N VAL A 171 -17.64 17.00 11.48
CA VAL A 171 -17.16 15.69 10.99
C VAL A 171 -17.17 14.67 12.13
N VAL A 172 -16.67 15.02 13.33
CA VAL A 172 -16.67 14.12 14.48
C VAL A 172 -18.10 13.72 14.88
N GLU A 173 -19.03 14.67 14.89
CA GLU A 173 -20.46 14.42 15.17
C GLU A 173 -21.05 13.46 14.12
N THR A 174 -20.85 13.76 12.84
CA THR A 174 -21.34 12.94 11.73
C THR A 174 -20.79 11.50 11.79
N LEU A 175 -19.50 11.33 12.07
CA LEU A 175 -18.89 9.99 12.21
C LEU A 175 -19.43 9.21 13.41
N ARG A 176 -19.79 9.90 14.49
CA ARG A 176 -20.41 9.26 15.65
C ARG A 176 -21.82 8.79 15.32
N ASP A 177 -22.61 9.63 14.66
CA ASP A 177 -23.99 9.32 14.28
C ASP A 177 -24.04 8.17 13.27
N LEU A 178 -23.11 8.15 12.31
CA LEU A 178 -22.97 7.07 11.34
C LEU A 178 -22.36 5.78 11.91
N GLY A 179 -22.01 5.74 13.20
CA GLY A 179 -21.43 4.56 13.84
C GLY A 179 -20.07 4.15 13.27
N THR A 180 -19.27 5.10 12.78
CA THR A 180 -17.93 4.82 12.24
C THR A 180 -17.02 4.27 13.33
N SER A 181 -16.40 3.13 13.04
CA SER A 181 -15.50 2.41 13.95
C SER A 181 -14.10 2.19 13.38
N MET A 182 -13.89 2.51 12.10
CA MET A 182 -12.57 2.54 11.48
C MET A 182 -12.45 3.75 10.52
N VAL A 183 -11.31 4.44 10.59
CA VAL A 183 -10.95 5.50 9.65
C VAL A 183 -9.65 5.11 8.96
N ILE A 184 -9.66 5.03 7.64
CA ILE A 184 -8.49 4.74 6.81
C ILE A 184 -8.05 6.05 6.16
N LEU A 185 -6.83 6.48 6.46
CA LEU A 185 -6.21 7.64 5.83
C LEU A 185 -5.06 7.16 4.93
N ASP A 186 -5.26 7.27 3.62
CA ASP A 186 -4.29 6.90 2.61
C ASP A 186 -3.43 8.09 2.15
N GLU A 187 -2.26 7.78 1.62
CA GLU A 187 -1.26 8.73 1.13
C GLU A 187 -0.82 9.77 2.18
N VAL A 188 -0.66 9.35 3.45
CA VAL A 188 -0.32 10.27 4.56
C VAL A 188 1.03 10.97 4.39
N GLN A 189 1.89 10.49 3.49
CA GLN A 189 3.10 11.20 3.08
C GLN A 189 2.81 12.60 2.52
N HIS A 190 1.60 12.87 2.02
CA HIS A 190 1.21 14.20 1.53
C HIS A 190 1.05 15.25 2.64
N LEU A 191 1.02 14.84 3.91
CA LEU A 191 1.09 15.76 5.04
C LEU A 191 2.49 16.37 5.21
N ARG A 192 3.51 15.92 4.46
CA ARG A 192 4.93 16.32 4.63
C ARG A 192 5.34 17.58 3.86
N THR A 193 4.50 18.08 2.96
CA THR A 193 4.98 18.88 1.81
C THR A 193 5.45 20.32 2.10
N ARG A 194 5.35 20.86 3.32
CA ARG A 194 6.01 22.10 3.79
C ARG A 194 6.24 22.04 5.30
N ALA A 195 7.39 22.50 5.80
CA ALA A 195 7.80 22.32 7.20
C ALA A 195 6.70 22.71 8.21
N GLN A 196 6.15 23.92 8.13
CA GLN A 196 5.17 24.39 9.13
C GLN A 196 3.73 23.89 8.88
N ALA A 197 3.19 24.07 7.66
CA ALA A 197 1.81 23.71 7.35
C ALA A 197 1.55 22.19 7.49
N GLY A 198 2.54 21.35 7.19
CA GLY A 198 2.46 19.90 7.37
C GLY A 198 2.43 19.48 8.84
N MET A 199 3.24 20.12 9.69
CA MET A 199 3.21 19.90 11.15
C MET A 199 1.85 20.30 11.73
N GLU A 200 1.29 21.44 11.30
CA GLU A 200 -0.04 21.88 11.73
C GLU A 200 -1.13 20.89 11.28
N ALA A 201 -1.04 20.36 10.06
CA ALA A 201 -2.01 19.38 9.56
C ALA A 201 -1.93 18.06 10.33
N ALA A 202 -0.72 17.60 10.65
CA ALA A 202 -0.51 16.44 11.51
C ALA A 202 -1.06 16.68 12.93
N SER A 203 -0.90 17.89 13.47
CA SER A 203 -1.45 18.28 14.78
C SER A 203 -2.98 18.25 14.76
N ALA A 204 -3.59 18.82 13.73
CA ALA A 204 -5.04 18.76 13.53
C ALA A 204 -5.54 17.32 13.38
N LEU A 205 -4.82 16.46 12.65
CA LEU A 205 -5.14 15.04 12.52
C LEU A 205 -5.06 14.30 13.85
N LYS A 206 -4.04 14.58 14.68
CA LYS A 206 -3.94 14.01 16.03
C LYS A 206 -5.16 14.40 16.87
N SER A 207 -5.44 15.70 16.99
CA SER A 207 -6.59 16.22 17.74
C SER A 207 -7.91 15.64 17.23
N PHE A 208 -8.05 15.48 15.92
CA PHE A 208 -9.20 14.81 15.31
C PHE A 208 -9.29 13.34 15.73
N SER A 209 -8.20 12.58 15.62
CA SER A 209 -8.17 11.14 15.93
C SER A 209 -8.47 10.83 17.40
N GLU A 210 -8.14 11.73 18.32
CA GLU A 210 -8.46 11.57 19.74
C GLU A 210 -9.95 11.74 20.04
N ARG A 211 -10.67 12.52 19.21
CA ARG A 211 -12.11 12.81 19.36
C ARG A 211 -13.01 11.80 18.66
N VAL A 212 -12.53 11.14 17.61
CA VAL A 212 -13.31 10.15 16.85
C VAL A 212 -13.26 8.79 17.57
N PRO A 213 -14.42 8.13 17.83
CA PRO A 213 -14.47 6.82 18.48
C PRO A 213 -14.15 5.66 17.52
N ALA A 214 -13.10 5.80 16.70
CA ALA A 214 -12.73 4.83 15.68
C ALA A 214 -11.25 4.43 15.77
N THR A 215 -10.93 3.24 15.27
CA THR A 215 -9.54 2.83 15.03
C THR A 215 -9.03 3.49 13.76
N PHE A 216 -7.85 4.12 13.82
CA PHE A 216 -7.22 4.73 12.66
C PHE A 216 -6.23 3.77 12.00
N LEU A 217 -6.24 3.74 10.66
CA LEU A 217 -5.24 3.12 9.82
C LEU A 217 -4.57 4.21 8.97
N TYR A 218 -3.26 4.38 9.13
CA TYR A 218 -2.46 5.30 8.34
C TYR A 218 -1.71 4.54 7.25
N VAL A 219 -1.86 4.94 5.99
CA VAL A 219 -1.23 4.26 4.85
C VAL A 219 -0.32 5.23 4.13
N GLY A 220 0.93 4.83 3.92
CA GLY A 220 1.86 5.68 3.20
C GLY A 220 3.24 5.10 2.96
N VAL A 221 4.14 5.95 2.49
CA VAL A 221 5.52 5.57 2.14
C VAL A 221 6.48 6.03 3.24
N ASP A 222 7.37 5.13 3.66
CA ASP A 222 8.45 5.39 4.62
C ASP A 222 7.97 6.04 5.93
N LEU A 223 6.92 5.46 6.51
CA LEU A 223 6.29 5.98 7.72
C LEU A 223 7.20 5.97 8.96
N PRO A 224 8.04 4.93 9.22
CA PRO A 224 8.90 4.91 10.40
C PRO A 224 9.88 6.09 10.48
N ASN A 225 10.38 6.53 9.34
CA ASN A 225 11.34 7.64 9.23
C ASN A 225 10.66 8.97 8.87
N SER A 226 9.32 9.00 8.79
CA SER A 226 8.57 10.21 8.47
C SER A 226 8.36 11.08 9.71
N ASP A 227 8.45 12.40 9.58
CA ASP A 227 8.17 13.33 10.70
C ASP A 227 6.73 13.21 11.26
N PHE A 228 5.82 12.67 10.45
CA PHE A 228 4.45 12.33 10.84
C PHE A 228 4.40 11.35 12.03
N LEU A 229 5.40 10.45 12.09
CA LEU A 229 5.48 9.38 13.09
C LEU A 229 6.78 9.42 13.90
N GLY A 230 7.89 9.97 13.38
CA GLY A 230 9.21 10.01 14.00
C GLY A 230 9.58 11.31 14.73
N GLY A 231 8.85 12.42 14.51
CA GLY A 231 9.09 13.66 15.26
C GLY A 231 8.62 13.57 16.74
N ALA A 232 8.96 14.54 17.60
CA ALA A 232 8.53 14.54 19.01
C ALA A 232 7.00 14.42 19.19
N MET A 233 6.22 14.93 18.22
CA MET A 233 4.76 14.79 18.17
C MET A 233 4.32 13.42 17.63
N GLY A 234 5.05 12.89 16.64
CA GLY A 234 4.85 11.57 16.04
C GLY A 234 5.21 10.42 16.98
N ALA A 235 6.16 10.60 17.90
CA ALA A 235 6.61 9.57 18.85
C ALA A 235 5.47 9.01 19.72
N GLN A 236 4.49 9.84 20.06
CA GLN A 236 3.28 9.41 20.78
C GLN A 236 2.32 8.60 19.88
N MET A 237 2.25 8.92 18.59
CA MET A 237 1.48 8.16 17.61
C MET A 237 2.20 6.84 17.24
N GLN A 238 3.54 6.87 17.08
CA GLN A 238 4.38 5.70 16.85
C GLN A 238 4.33 4.70 17.99
N GLY A 239 4.44 5.16 19.24
CA GLY A 239 4.38 4.27 20.40
C GLY A 239 3.06 3.51 20.53
N ARG A 240 2.01 3.94 19.80
CA ARG A 240 0.66 3.36 19.81
C ARG A 240 0.21 2.82 18.46
N ALA A 241 1.07 2.88 17.44
CA ALA A 241 0.78 2.40 16.10
C ALA A 241 1.38 1.01 15.90
N THR A 242 0.54 0.02 15.62
CA THR A 242 1.00 -1.29 15.14
C THR A 242 1.43 -1.14 13.68
N MET A 243 2.74 -1.13 13.46
CA MET A 243 3.34 -0.92 12.15
C MET A 243 3.44 -2.22 11.35
N ILE A 244 2.95 -2.18 10.11
CA ILE A 244 3.05 -3.26 9.12
C ILE A 244 3.91 -2.77 7.97
N GLN A 245 5.11 -3.32 7.87
CA GLN A 245 6.02 -3.05 6.76
C GLN A 245 5.74 -4.03 5.63
N MET A 246 5.09 -3.57 4.56
CA MET A 246 4.96 -4.34 3.33
C MET A 246 6.30 -4.36 2.63
N GLN A 247 6.76 -5.54 2.25
CA GLN A 247 8.03 -5.74 1.57
C GLN A 247 7.82 -6.24 0.15
N PRO A 248 8.70 -5.88 -0.80
CA PRO A 248 8.70 -6.52 -2.11
C PRO A 248 8.91 -8.03 -1.95
N HIS A 249 8.11 -8.84 -2.66
CA HIS A 249 8.37 -10.26 -2.74
C HIS A 249 9.69 -10.48 -3.50
N SER A 250 10.64 -11.16 -2.87
CA SER A 250 11.90 -11.54 -3.53
C SER A 250 12.03 -13.05 -3.64
N ILE A 251 12.99 -13.54 -4.42
CA ILE A 251 13.29 -14.97 -4.55
C ILE A 251 14.72 -15.31 -4.11
N GLY A 252 15.41 -14.34 -3.48
CA GLY A 252 16.82 -14.45 -3.13
C GLY A 252 17.12 -15.47 -2.03
N SER A 253 16.27 -15.53 -1.00
CA SER A 253 16.42 -16.46 0.13
C SER A 253 15.44 -17.64 0.04
N ALA A 254 15.72 -18.73 0.76
CA ALA A 254 14.80 -19.87 0.85
C ALA A 254 13.45 -19.47 1.47
N ALA A 255 13.46 -18.58 2.47
CA ALA A 255 12.25 -18.05 3.08
C ALA A 255 11.40 -17.23 2.09
N HIS A 256 12.04 -16.34 1.31
CA HIS A 256 11.30 -15.54 0.34
C HIS A 256 10.80 -16.39 -0.85
N ARG A 257 11.52 -17.45 -1.23
CA ARG A 257 11.01 -18.42 -2.22
C ARG A 257 9.76 -19.14 -1.73
N ALA A 258 9.76 -19.61 -0.48
CA ALA A 258 8.57 -20.25 0.10
C ALA A 258 7.37 -19.30 0.19
N GLU A 259 7.61 -18.00 0.37
CA GLU A 259 6.58 -16.98 0.32
C GLU A 259 6.07 -16.73 -1.10
N TRP A 260 6.98 -16.64 -2.07
CA TRP A 260 6.65 -16.54 -3.50
C TRP A 260 5.82 -17.73 -3.99
N ASP A 261 6.14 -18.94 -3.57
CA ASP A 261 5.38 -20.15 -3.93
C ASP A 261 3.94 -20.08 -3.41
N LYS A 262 3.70 -19.48 -2.23
CA LYS A 262 2.35 -19.23 -1.72
C LYS A 262 1.60 -18.25 -2.60
N VAL A 263 2.25 -17.18 -3.07
CA VAL A 263 1.64 -16.23 -4.01
C VAL A 263 1.27 -16.92 -5.32
N VAL A 264 2.17 -17.73 -5.91
CA VAL A 264 1.88 -18.50 -7.13
C VAL A 264 0.70 -19.46 -6.91
N ALA A 265 0.69 -20.19 -5.79
CA ALA A 265 -0.42 -21.09 -5.46
C ALA A 265 -1.76 -20.35 -5.29
N LEU A 266 -1.75 -19.10 -4.80
CA LEU A 266 -2.96 -18.27 -4.74
C LEU A 266 -3.45 -17.92 -6.15
N PHE A 267 -2.57 -17.49 -7.06
CA PHE A 267 -2.96 -17.23 -8.46
C PHE A 267 -3.57 -18.47 -9.13
N GLU A 268 -2.95 -19.64 -8.93
CA GLU A 268 -3.45 -20.90 -9.49
C GLU A 268 -4.85 -21.27 -8.98
N ARG A 269 -5.14 -20.98 -7.71
CA ARG A 269 -6.45 -21.26 -7.09
C ARG A 269 -7.51 -20.23 -7.48
N GLU A 270 -7.12 -18.97 -7.60
CA GLU A 270 -8.07 -17.90 -7.87
C GLU A 270 -8.45 -17.81 -9.35
N PHE A 271 -7.55 -18.14 -10.28
CA PHE A 271 -7.81 -17.98 -11.70
C PHE A 271 -8.54 -19.21 -12.29
N PRO A 272 -9.55 -19.03 -13.17
CA PRO A 272 -10.24 -20.12 -13.85
C PRO A 272 -9.38 -20.68 -14.99
N LEU A 273 -8.33 -21.42 -14.61
CA LEU A 273 -7.36 -22.03 -15.51
C LEU A 273 -7.84 -23.42 -15.99
N ALA A 274 -8.39 -23.48 -17.20
CA ALA A 274 -9.00 -24.69 -17.77
C ALA A 274 -8.07 -25.92 -17.90
N GLN A 275 -6.75 -25.71 -17.87
CA GLN A 275 -5.74 -26.77 -18.04
C GLN A 275 -4.90 -27.04 -16.78
N HIS A 276 -5.23 -26.42 -15.65
CA HIS A 276 -4.37 -26.47 -14.46
C HIS A 276 -4.77 -27.57 -13.48
N SER A 277 -3.82 -28.47 -13.18
CA SER A 277 -3.98 -29.51 -12.16
C SER A 277 -3.49 -28.99 -10.81
N HIS A 278 -4.37 -28.95 -9.80
CA HIS A 278 -4.00 -28.54 -8.45
C HIS A 278 -3.16 -29.65 -7.78
N GLY A 279 -2.03 -29.30 -7.13
CA GLY A 279 -1.19 -30.26 -6.40
C GLY A 279 0.15 -30.60 -7.06
N ARG A 280 0.60 -31.87 -6.97
CA ARG A 280 1.89 -32.34 -7.53
C ARG A 280 1.89 -32.22 -9.05
N GLY A 281 2.42 -31.12 -9.57
CA GLY A 281 2.31 -30.71 -10.98
C GLY A 281 1.98 -29.23 -11.20
N SER A 282 1.65 -28.48 -10.13
CA SER A 282 1.47 -27.03 -10.14
C SER A 282 2.69 -26.27 -10.68
N MET A 283 2.51 -25.04 -11.17
CA MET A 283 3.63 -24.16 -11.52
C MET A 283 4.54 -23.90 -10.32
N ALA A 284 3.96 -23.78 -9.11
CA ALA A 284 4.72 -23.70 -7.87
C ALA A 284 5.65 -24.92 -7.66
N SER A 285 5.15 -26.14 -7.90
CA SER A 285 5.96 -27.37 -7.77
C SER A 285 6.91 -27.63 -8.95
N ARG A 286 6.56 -27.20 -10.17
CA ARG A 286 7.40 -27.32 -11.38
C ARG A 286 8.58 -26.34 -11.37
N GLY A 287 8.45 -25.19 -10.70
CA GLY A 287 9.55 -24.25 -10.47
C GLY A 287 10.74 -24.87 -9.73
N HIS A 288 10.48 -25.82 -8.82
CA HIS A 288 11.50 -26.58 -8.10
C HIS A 288 12.20 -27.62 -9.00
N GLY A 289 11.44 -28.34 -9.83
CA GLY A 289 11.97 -29.43 -10.68
C GLY A 289 12.87 -28.99 -11.84
N ARG A 290 12.60 -27.82 -12.46
CA ARG A 290 13.47 -27.30 -13.54
C ARG A 290 14.77 -26.67 -13.04
N ARG A 291 14.84 -26.22 -11.78
CA ARG A 291 16.01 -25.50 -11.24
C ARG A 291 17.13 -26.42 -10.75
N HIS A 292 16.82 -27.64 -10.30
CA HIS A 292 17.85 -28.64 -9.99
C HIS A 292 18.62 -29.13 -11.22
N ARG A 293 18.04 -29.00 -12.43
CA ARG A 293 18.66 -29.48 -13.67
C ARG A 293 19.65 -28.47 -14.28
N LEU A 294 19.63 -27.21 -13.86
CA LEU A 294 20.57 -26.16 -14.32
C LEU A 294 21.83 -26.03 -13.45
N ALA A 295 21.86 -26.64 -12.27
CA ALA A 295 23.01 -26.60 -11.35
C ALA A 295 23.98 -27.78 -11.50
N ALA A 296 23.71 -28.70 -12.44
CA ALA A 296 24.51 -29.91 -12.66
C ALA A 296 25.09 -29.96 -14.08
N HIS A 297 26.01 -29.05 -14.40
CA HIS A 297 26.98 -29.25 -15.47
C HIS A 297 28.38 -29.33 -14.84
N PRO A 298 29.13 -30.43 -15.01
CA PRO A 298 30.51 -30.48 -14.56
C PRO A 298 31.37 -29.62 -15.51
N PRO A 299 32.46 -28.99 -15.02
CA PRO A 299 33.37 -28.27 -15.89
C PRO A 299 34.09 -29.28 -16.80
N ALA A 300 34.06 -29.02 -18.10
CA ALA A 300 34.79 -29.79 -19.09
C ALA A 300 36.31 -29.64 -18.87
N GLN A 301 36.99 -30.76 -18.62
CA GLN A 301 38.44 -30.87 -18.75
C GLN A 301 38.78 -31.16 -20.22
N GLY A 302 39.72 -30.42 -20.80
CA GLY A 302 40.19 -30.63 -22.16
C GLY A 302 41.59 -30.03 -22.35
N ALA A 303 42.57 -30.90 -22.59
CA ALA A 303 43.99 -30.64 -22.64
C ALA A 303 44.47 -30.01 -23.98
N GLY A 304 45.50 -29.16 -23.88
CA GLY A 304 46.78 -29.39 -24.58
C GLY A 304 47.09 -28.73 -25.94
N ARG A 305 48.10 -27.83 -25.89
CA ARG A 305 49.18 -27.53 -26.89
C ARG A 305 48.75 -26.88 -28.22
N GLY A 306 49.39 -25.86 -28.78
CA GLY A 306 50.62 -25.10 -28.51
C GLY A 306 51.23 -24.67 -29.86
N HIS A 307 51.64 -23.40 -30.05
CA HIS A 307 52.71 -23.03 -30.99
C HIS A 307 53.32 -21.65 -30.72
N HIS A 308 54.64 -21.60 -30.90
CA HIS A 308 55.62 -20.57 -30.57
C HIS A 308 55.78 -19.46 -31.62
N ARG A 309 56.18 -18.24 -31.18
CA ARG A 309 57.46 -17.51 -31.49
C ARG A 309 57.39 -16.06 -30.96
N ARG A 310 58.23 -15.66 -29.96
CA ARG A 310 59.51 -14.87 -30.03
C ARG A 310 59.38 -13.49 -30.69
N ALA A 311 59.94 -12.35 -30.24
CA ALA A 311 60.84 -11.88 -29.16
C ALA A 311 60.71 -10.33 -29.13
N ARG A 312 60.98 -9.53 -28.07
CA ARG A 312 62.29 -9.05 -27.57
C ARG A 312 62.04 -7.94 -26.51
N ALA A 313 62.89 -7.82 -25.48
CA ALA A 313 63.02 -6.69 -24.54
C ALA A 313 64.38 -5.97 -24.82
N PRO A 314 64.98 -5.07 -23.98
CA PRO A 314 64.55 -4.30 -22.79
C PRO A 314 65.06 -2.82 -22.73
N GLY A 315 64.77 -2.03 -21.66
CA GLY A 315 65.69 -0.99 -21.14
C GLY A 315 65.12 0.38 -20.67
N PRO A 316 65.82 1.15 -19.79
CA PRO A 316 65.24 1.72 -18.55
C PRO A 316 65.55 3.22 -18.22
N LYS A 317 65.16 3.65 -16.98
CA LYS A 317 65.57 4.85 -16.16
C LYS A 317 64.79 6.15 -16.41
N GLY A 318 64.51 7.04 -15.45
CA GLY A 318 64.85 7.22 -14.02
C GLY A 318 64.07 8.44 -13.46
N ALA A 319 63.69 8.43 -12.19
CA ALA A 319 64.24 9.30 -11.11
C ALA A 319 63.76 10.77 -11.09
N GLY A 320 63.17 11.22 -9.96
CA GLY A 320 63.02 12.65 -9.66
C GLY A 320 61.98 13.06 -8.61
N GLY A 321 62.30 12.84 -7.33
CA GLY A 321 62.13 13.76 -6.17
C GLY A 321 60.91 14.68 -5.98
N ASP A 322 60.19 14.41 -4.89
CA ASP A 322 59.40 15.26 -3.96
C ASP A 322 60.24 16.42 -3.33
N PRO A 323 59.81 17.26 -2.34
CA PRO A 323 58.51 17.85 -1.90
C PRO A 323 58.58 19.40 -1.72
N ALA A 324 57.46 20.05 -1.30
CA ALA A 324 57.36 21.02 -0.17
C ALA A 324 56.51 22.32 -0.35
N ARG A 325 55.57 22.48 0.60
CA ARG A 325 55.19 23.67 1.42
C ARG A 325 54.66 25.00 0.82
N LEU A 326 53.35 25.21 1.06
CA LEU A 326 52.61 26.39 1.64
C LEU A 326 53.42 27.61 2.13
N PRO A 327 52.90 28.89 2.12
CA PRO A 327 51.87 29.34 3.11
C PRO A 327 50.95 30.59 2.83
N ARG A 328 49.83 30.62 3.59
CA ARG A 328 49.12 31.71 4.35
C ARG A 328 48.47 32.99 3.70
N ARG A 329 47.26 33.31 4.24
CA ARG A 329 46.32 34.50 4.18
C ARG A 329 46.97 35.85 4.63
N PRO A 330 46.33 37.06 4.83
CA PRO A 330 44.88 37.49 4.86
C PRO A 330 44.44 38.96 4.45
N ARG A 331 43.10 39.21 4.35
CA ARG A 331 42.25 40.42 4.73
C ARG A 331 42.51 41.84 4.08
N PRO A 332 41.76 42.94 4.38
CA PRO A 332 40.30 43.25 4.49
C PRO A 332 39.88 44.66 3.88
N ARG A 333 38.59 45.07 3.93
CA ARG A 333 38.05 46.43 4.34
C ARG A 333 36.56 46.61 3.95
N LYS A 334 35.62 46.91 4.88
CA LYS A 334 35.10 48.22 5.39
C LYS A 334 34.22 48.97 4.35
N GLN A 335 33.16 49.72 4.63
CA GLN A 335 32.29 50.09 5.77
C GLN A 335 31.23 51.06 5.17
N GLY A 336 30.08 51.23 5.83
CA GLY A 336 29.20 52.42 5.72
C GLY A 336 27.78 52.06 5.28
N ALA A 337 26.65 52.19 6.00
CA ALA A 337 26.14 53.04 7.09
C ALA A 337 24.98 53.93 6.58
N ARG A 338 23.87 53.93 7.36
CA ARG A 338 22.74 54.90 7.43
C ARG A 338 21.71 54.83 6.29
N GLN A 339 20.44 55.17 6.45
CA GLN A 339 19.49 55.55 7.51
C GLN A 339 18.11 55.53 6.82
N GLY A 340 17.02 55.30 7.57
CA GLY A 340 15.65 55.44 7.06
C GLY A 340 14.68 54.62 7.88
#